data_AF-A0A932CV59-F1
#
_entry.id   AF-A0A932CV59-F1
#
_cell.length_a   1.000
_cell.length_b   1.000
_cell.length_c   1.000
_cell.angle_alpha   90.00
_cell.angle_beta   90.00
_cell.angle_gamma   90.00
#
_symmetry.space_group_name_H-M   'P 1'
#
loop_
_entity.id
_entity.type
_entity.pdbx_description
1 polymer ?
#
loop_
_entity_poly.entity_id
_entity_poly.type
_entity_poly.pdbx_seq_one_letter_code
_entity_poly.pdbx_strand_id
1 'polypeptide(L)'
;MTPSSPRAGDTIADPDGESAASRRWHVHCMPEGAGSRDAREVAAERRSGLRHELVPAVGGGLVAGVAGGAVMGILMMFLRALAQRDIWTWLKLAAIPLLGDRATRPGLDPGAVLVGAAVHFAISATWGLVFGILFHGLTRGVTVIAGAVWGITVWLVMFYLVLPVAGAGQVVRTMPVALALFEHLAFGLSVGAGFLPFQRPLVARIPVTP
;
A
#
# COMPACT_ATOMS: atom_id res chain seq x y z
N MET A 1 8.65 -31.74 36.16
CA MET A 1 7.83 -32.69 35.38
C MET A 1 8.17 -32.49 33.92
N THR A 2 8.79 -33.50 33.32
CA THR A 2 9.36 -33.49 31.96
C THR A 2 8.65 -34.54 31.11
N PRO A 3 8.14 -34.20 29.91
CA PRO A 3 7.82 -35.19 28.88
C PRO A 3 8.90 -35.11 27.77
N SER A 4 9.79 -36.11 27.69
CA SER A 4 9.68 -37.33 26.87
C SER A 4 9.91 -37.06 25.37
N SER A 5 11.11 -37.43 24.91
CA SER A 5 11.60 -37.39 23.53
C SER A 5 10.85 -38.33 22.58
N PRO A 6 10.70 -37.99 21.28
CA PRO A 6 10.15 -38.90 20.27
C PRO A 6 11.13 -40.03 19.92
N ARG A 7 10.58 -41.25 19.76
CA ARG A 7 11.26 -42.48 19.32
C ARG A 7 11.74 -42.35 17.88
N ALA A 8 12.98 -42.77 17.66
CA ALA A 8 13.51 -43.16 16.37
C ALA A 8 13.04 -44.58 16.03
N GLY A 9 12.63 -44.79 14.78
CA GLY A 9 12.36 -46.11 14.22
C GLY A 9 10.98 -46.17 13.57
N ASP A 10 10.97 -46.09 12.24
CA ASP A 10 10.15 -46.92 11.36
C ASP A 10 10.66 -46.73 9.93
N THR A 11 11.71 -47.47 9.62
CA THR A 11 12.23 -47.65 8.27
C THR A 11 11.31 -48.64 7.57
N ILE A 12 10.29 -48.14 6.86
CA ILE A 12 9.45 -48.96 6.00
C ILE A 12 10.28 -49.33 4.77
N ALA A 13 10.59 -50.62 4.66
CA ALA A 13 11.21 -51.23 3.50
C ALA A 13 10.21 -51.21 2.32
N ASP A 14 10.69 -50.71 1.19
CA ASP A 14 10.03 -50.78 -0.11
C ASP A 14 10.26 -52.18 -0.71
N PRO A 15 9.22 -53.03 -0.88
CA PRO A 15 9.39 -54.40 -1.37
C PRO A 15 9.37 -54.52 -2.89
N ASP A 16 9.23 -53.42 -3.64
CA ASP A 16 8.98 -53.50 -5.07
C ASP A 16 10.28 -53.29 -5.86
N GLY A 17 11.04 -54.39 -5.95
CA GLY A 17 12.22 -54.56 -6.78
C GLY A 17 11.92 -54.47 -8.28
N GLU A 18 11.51 -53.31 -8.76
CA GLU A 18 11.40 -53.00 -10.19
C GLU A 18 12.79 -52.66 -10.77
N SER A 19 13.44 -53.73 -11.23
CA SER A 19 14.51 -53.79 -12.24
C SER A 19 14.78 -52.48 -12.99
N ALA A 20 15.94 -51.90 -12.71
CA ALA A 20 16.49 -50.69 -13.32
C ALA A 20 16.89 -50.83 -14.82
N ALA A 21 16.43 -51.86 -15.55
CA ALA A 21 17.05 -52.26 -16.81
C ALA A 21 16.21 -52.13 -18.09
N SER A 22 14.96 -51.63 -18.07
CA SER A 22 14.14 -51.64 -19.30
C SER A 22 13.32 -50.37 -19.62
N ARG A 23 13.57 -49.25 -18.94
CA ARG A 23 13.04 -47.94 -19.37
C ARG A 23 13.81 -47.45 -20.59
N ARG A 24 13.50 -48.07 -21.72
CA ARG A 24 13.82 -47.69 -23.08
C ARG A 24 13.26 -46.29 -23.29
N TRP A 25 14.12 -45.29 -23.14
CA TRP A 25 13.83 -43.89 -23.41
C TRP A 25 13.46 -43.77 -24.89
N HIS A 26 12.18 -43.93 -25.19
CA HIS A 26 11.61 -43.40 -26.42
C HIS A 26 11.73 -41.89 -26.32
N VAL A 27 12.85 -41.37 -26.80
CA VAL A 27 13.05 -39.95 -27.10
C VAL A 27 12.03 -39.65 -28.19
N HIS A 28 10.82 -39.35 -27.77
CA HIS A 28 9.78 -38.83 -28.63
C HIS A 28 10.31 -37.46 -29.05
N CYS A 29 10.77 -37.36 -30.29
CA CYS A 29 11.20 -36.10 -30.89
C CYS A 29 10.04 -35.11 -30.76
N MET A 30 10.10 -34.26 -29.74
CA MET A 30 9.19 -33.14 -29.56
C MET A 30 9.30 -32.27 -30.81
N PRO A 31 8.19 -31.96 -31.50
CA PRO A 31 8.23 -31.08 -32.66
C PRO A 31 8.83 -29.74 -32.23
N GLU A 32 9.94 -29.35 -32.87
CA GLU A 32 10.76 -28.16 -32.59
C GLU A 32 10.03 -26.80 -32.65
N GLY A 33 8.70 -26.78 -32.83
CA GLY A 33 7.87 -25.57 -32.87
C GLY A 33 6.78 -25.46 -31.79
N ALA A 34 6.41 -26.55 -31.10
CA ALA A 34 5.25 -26.56 -30.19
C ALA A 34 5.50 -25.77 -28.89
N GLY A 35 6.70 -25.86 -28.31
CA GLY A 35 7.00 -25.21 -27.02
C GLY A 35 6.97 -23.68 -27.04
N SER A 36 7.11 -23.04 -28.21
CA SER A 36 7.15 -21.57 -28.31
C SER A 36 5.76 -20.91 -28.31
N ARG A 37 4.72 -21.63 -28.75
CA ARG A 37 3.33 -21.13 -28.77
C ARG A 37 2.71 -21.23 -27.37
N ASP A 38 2.88 -22.37 -26.72
CA ASP A 38 2.36 -22.62 -25.38
C ASP A 38 2.96 -21.63 -24.37
N ALA A 39 4.27 -21.34 -24.46
CA ALA A 39 4.92 -20.35 -23.60
C ALA A 39 4.36 -18.92 -23.78
N ARG A 40 4.01 -18.53 -25.01
CA ARG A 40 3.43 -17.21 -25.30
C ARG A 40 1.99 -17.10 -24.79
N GLU A 41 1.22 -18.16 -24.91
CA GLU A 41 -0.17 -18.23 -24.42
C GLU A 41 -0.21 -18.17 -22.88
N VAL A 42 0.59 -18.99 -22.20
CA VAL A 42 0.72 -18.96 -20.73
C VAL A 42 1.18 -17.58 -20.23
N ALA A 43 2.11 -16.93 -20.94
CA ALA A 43 2.54 -15.58 -20.61
C ALA A 43 1.46 -14.50 -20.88
N ALA A 44 0.57 -14.71 -21.85
CA ALA A 44 -0.55 -13.81 -22.11
C ALA A 44 -1.63 -13.93 -21.01
N GLU A 45 -1.98 -15.16 -20.62
CA GLU A 45 -2.94 -15.44 -19.53
C GLU A 45 -2.47 -14.89 -18.18
N ARG A 46 -1.19 -15.08 -17.84
CA ARG A 46 -0.62 -14.49 -16.61
C ARG A 46 -0.71 -12.96 -16.61
N ARG A 47 -0.49 -12.31 -17.75
CA ARG A 47 -0.57 -10.85 -17.88
C ARG A 47 -2.00 -10.34 -17.78
N SER A 48 -2.98 -11.02 -18.36
CA SER A 48 -4.39 -10.62 -18.23
C SER A 48 -4.87 -10.78 -16.79
N GLY A 49 -4.51 -11.88 -16.12
CA GLY A 49 -4.77 -12.09 -14.70
C GLY A 49 -4.20 -10.97 -13.83
N LEU A 50 -2.89 -10.67 -13.98
CA LEU A 50 -2.24 -9.59 -13.24
C LEU A 50 -2.94 -8.22 -13.46
N ARG A 51 -3.34 -7.92 -14.70
CA ARG A 51 -4.03 -6.66 -15.01
C ARG A 51 -5.39 -6.56 -14.31
N HIS A 52 -6.19 -7.63 -14.34
CA HIS A 52 -7.48 -7.65 -13.64
C HIS A 52 -7.32 -7.48 -12.13
N GLU A 53 -6.22 -7.96 -11.57
CA GLU A 53 -5.90 -7.86 -10.16
C GLU A 53 -5.39 -6.48 -9.74
N LEU A 54 -4.60 -5.83 -10.59
CA LEU A 54 -3.98 -4.53 -10.33
C LEU A 54 -4.96 -3.36 -10.49
N VAL A 55 -5.93 -3.45 -11.41
CA VAL A 55 -6.86 -2.34 -11.67
C VAL A 55 -7.63 -1.92 -10.40
N PRO A 56 -8.25 -2.84 -9.63
CA PRO A 56 -8.91 -2.50 -8.36
C PRO A 56 -7.94 -1.97 -7.31
N ALA A 57 -6.73 -2.52 -7.25
CA ALA A 57 -5.71 -2.10 -6.29
C ALA A 57 -5.26 -0.66 -6.54
N VAL A 58 -4.96 -0.33 -7.79
CA VAL A 58 -4.54 0.99 -8.24
C VAL A 58 -5.66 2.01 -8.09
N GLY A 59 -6.84 1.71 -8.66
CA GLY A 59 -7.99 2.62 -8.63
C GLY A 59 -8.49 2.84 -7.20
N GLY A 60 -8.61 1.77 -6.43
CA GLY A 60 -9.02 1.84 -5.02
C GLY A 60 -8.02 2.61 -4.17
N GLY A 61 -6.72 2.38 -4.38
CA GLY A 61 -5.67 3.07 -3.66
C GLY A 61 -5.70 4.58 -3.89
N LEU A 62 -5.85 5.01 -5.14
CA LEU A 62 -5.97 6.43 -5.50
C LEU A 62 -7.17 7.08 -4.81
N VAL A 63 -8.35 6.46 -4.89
CA VAL A 63 -9.58 6.97 -4.26
C VAL A 63 -9.43 7.05 -2.74
N ALA A 64 -8.92 5.98 -2.12
CA ALA A 64 -8.68 5.93 -0.68
C ALA A 64 -7.67 6.99 -0.22
N GLY A 65 -6.61 7.21 -1.00
CA GLY A 65 -5.61 8.26 -0.76
C GLY A 65 -6.21 9.66 -0.76
N VAL A 66 -7.01 10.00 -1.78
CA VAL A 66 -7.71 11.30 -1.84
C VAL A 66 -8.67 11.47 -0.67
N ALA A 67 -9.46 10.44 -0.35
CA ALA A 67 -10.37 10.46 0.78
C ALA A 67 -9.63 10.65 2.12
N GLY A 68 -8.52 9.94 2.32
CA GLY A 68 -7.68 10.08 3.52
C GLY A 68 -7.07 11.49 3.64
N GLY A 69 -6.58 12.05 2.53
CA GLY A 69 -6.09 13.43 2.48
C GLY A 69 -7.18 14.45 2.82
N ALA A 70 -8.41 14.23 2.36
CA ALA A 70 -9.56 15.07 2.68
C ALA A 70 -9.92 15.02 4.17
N VAL A 71 -9.97 13.82 4.76
CA VAL A 71 -10.24 13.65 6.21
C VAL A 71 -9.17 14.36 7.04
N MET A 72 -7.89 14.13 6.72
CA MET A 72 -6.78 14.81 7.39
C MET A 72 -6.88 16.34 7.25
N GLY A 73 -7.20 16.82 6.04
CA GLY A 73 -7.32 18.25 5.77
C GLY A 73 -8.47 18.92 6.52
N ILE A 74 -9.65 18.29 6.59
CA ILE A 74 -10.80 18.78 7.35
C ILE A 74 -10.46 18.80 8.85
N LEU A 75 -9.88 17.72 9.37
CA LEU A 75 -9.43 17.63 10.75
C LEU A 75 -8.45 18.75 11.09
N MET A 76 -7.53 19.07 10.17
CA MET A 76 -6.56 20.15 10.33
C MET A 76 -7.17 21.54 10.35
N MET A 77 -8.10 21.81 9.44
CA MET A 77 -8.83 23.07 9.45
C MET A 77 -9.60 23.24 10.77
N PHE A 78 -10.24 22.18 11.25
CA PHE A 78 -10.98 22.20 12.51
C PHE A 78 -10.06 22.46 13.73
N LEU A 79 -8.96 21.72 13.88
CA LEU A 79 -8.04 21.90 15.01
C LEU A 79 -7.37 23.27 14.99
N ARG A 80 -7.07 23.83 13.82
CA ARG A 80 -6.54 25.20 13.70
C ARG A 80 -7.57 26.27 14.05
N ALA A 81 -8.82 26.07 13.64
CA ALA A 81 -9.92 26.97 14.02
C ALA A 81 -10.10 27.00 15.55
N LEU A 82 -10.09 25.84 16.21
CA LEU A 82 -10.16 25.75 17.67
C LEU A 82 -8.97 26.45 18.35
N ALA A 83 -7.77 26.34 17.78
CA ALA A 83 -6.58 27.03 18.27
C ALA A 83 -6.53 28.54 17.93
N GLN A 84 -7.56 29.10 17.29
CA GLN A 84 -7.60 30.48 16.80
C GLN A 84 -6.39 30.82 15.90
N ARG A 85 -5.93 29.84 15.11
CA ARG A 85 -4.83 29.99 14.16
C ARG A 85 -5.35 30.09 12.73
N ASP A 86 -4.52 30.57 11.82
CA ASP A 86 -4.84 30.62 10.40
C ASP A 86 -5.11 29.22 9.83
N ILE A 87 -6.36 28.96 9.46
CA ILE A 87 -6.83 27.71 8.86
C ILE A 87 -6.28 27.50 7.45
N TRP A 88 -5.94 28.59 6.73
CA TRP A 88 -5.49 28.53 5.34
C TRP A 88 -4.05 28.10 5.21
N THR A 89 -3.24 28.37 6.23
CA THR A 89 -1.81 28.03 6.23
C THR A 89 -1.58 26.56 5.91
N TRP A 90 -2.36 25.63 6.48
CA TRP A 90 -2.25 24.19 6.19
C TRP A 90 -2.35 23.88 4.68
N LEU A 91 -3.36 24.43 4.01
CA LEU A 91 -3.60 24.18 2.59
C LEU A 91 -2.49 24.77 1.70
N LYS A 92 -1.77 25.78 2.18
CA LYS A 92 -0.66 26.40 1.44
C LYS A 92 0.68 25.69 1.64
N LEU A 93 0.90 25.00 2.76
CA LEU A 93 2.22 24.43 3.10
C LEU A 93 2.79 23.49 2.03
N ALA A 94 1.94 22.70 1.38
CA ALA A 94 2.37 21.82 0.29
C ALA A 94 2.88 22.58 -0.96
N ALA A 95 2.57 23.87 -1.09
CA ALA A 95 3.06 24.73 -2.17
C ALA A 95 4.45 25.35 -1.89
N ILE A 96 5.06 25.15 -0.71
CA ILE A 96 6.38 25.71 -0.37
C ILE A 96 7.43 25.48 -1.48
N PRO A 97 7.57 24.28 -2.08
CA PRO A 97 8.60 24.05 -3.08
C PRO A 97 8.41 24.87 -4.37
N LEU A 98 7.17 25.32 -4.64
CA LEU A 98 6.80 26.05 -5.85
C LEU A 98 6.69 27.56 -5.62
N LEU A 99 6.23 27.97 -4.44
CA LEU A 99 5.89 29.36 -4.11
C LEU A 99 6.80 29.99 -3.05
N GLY A 100 7.69 29.21 -2.42
CA GLY A 100 8.58 29.66 -1.36
C GLY A 100 7.81 30.31 -0.19
N ASP A 101 8.29 31.47 0.26
CA ASP A 101 7.72 32.20 1.39
C ASP A 101 6.28 32.68 1.18
N ARG A 102 5.82 32.78 -0.07
CA ARG A 102 4.40 33.13 -0.33
C ARG A 102 3.46 32.10 0.30
N ALA A 103 3.85 30.82 0.35
CA ALA A 103 3.05 29.76 0.94
C ALA A 103 2.92 29.84 2.46
N THR A 104 3.83 30.57 3.14
CA THR A 104 3.87 30.67 4.61
C THR A 104 3.26 31.95 5.15
N ARG A 105 2.95 32.94 4.30
CA ARG A 105 2.30 34.19 4.72
C ARG A 105 0.93 33.91 5.33
N PRO A 106 0.55 34.55 6.44
CA PRO A 106 -0.76 34.35 7.06
C PRO A 106 -1.89 34.88 6.18
N GLY A 107 -3.09 34.32 6.34
CA GLY A 107 -4.32 34.78 5.68
C GLY A 107 -4.66 34.03 4.40
N LEU A 108 -5.76 34.43 3.75
CA LEU A 108 -6.22 33.80 2.52
C LEU A 108 -5.45 34.34 1.31
N ASP A 109 -4.66 33.47 0.68
CA ASP A 109 -4.11 33.67 -0.65
C ASP A 109 -4.69 32.58 -1.56
N PRO A 110 -5.72 32.87 -2.37
CA PRO A 110 -6.44 31.85 -3.14
C PRO A 110 -5.53 31.06 -4.08
N GLY A 111 -4.52 31.70 -4.68
CA GLY A 111 -3.57 31.05 -5.57
C GLY A 111 -2.69 30.06 -4.82
N ALA A 112 -2.15 30.46 -3.67
CA ALA A 112 -1.34 29.57 -2.84
C ALA A 112 -2.17 28.42 -2.25
N VAL A 113 -3.41 28.68 -1.84
CA VAL A 113 -4.34 27.65 -1.33
C VAL A 113 -4.66 26.63 -2.40
N LEU A 114 -4.97 27.06 -3.63
CA LEU A 114 -5.29 26.14 -4.72
C LEU A 114 -4.09 25.26 -5.11
N VAL A 115 -2.91 25.87 -5.28
CA VAL A 115 -1.68 25.12 -5.62
C VAL A 115 -1.33 24.14 -4.51
N GLY A 116 -1.36 24.57 -3.25
CA GLY A 116 -1.01 23.71 -2.14
C GLY A 116 -2.02 22.59 -1.92
N ALA A 117 -3.33 22.86 -2.05
CA ALA A 117 -4.35 21.81 -2.02
C ALA A 117 -4.15 20.79 -3.15
N ALA A 118 -3.91 21.24 -4.38
CA ALA A 118 -3.67 20.35 -5.52
C ALA A 118 -2.45 19.44 -5.29
N VAL A 119 -1.32 20.01 -4.84
CA VAL A 119 -0.11 19.25 -4.51
C VAL A 119 -0.37 18.27 -3.35
N HIS A 120 -1.09 18.71 -2.32
CA HIS A 120 -1.40 17.86 -1.17
C HIS A 120 -2.25 16.64 -1.56
N PHE A 121 -3.29 16.84 -2.37
CA PHE A 121 -4.13 15.75 -2.85
C PHE A 121 -3.41 14.84 -3.84
N ALA A 122 -2.52 15.37 -4.69
CA ALA A 122 -1.69 14.55 -5.57
C ALA A 122 -0.73 13.65 -4.78
N ILE A 123 -0.10 14.18 -3.73
CA ILE A 123 0.76 13.40 -2.82
C ILE A 123 -0.07 12.35 -2.07
N SER A 124 -1.26 12.72 -1.57
CA SER A 124 -2.17 11.82 -0.86
C SER A 124 -2.64 10.66 -1.74
N ALA A 125 -3.02 10.96 -2.99
CA ALA A 125 -3.39 9.96 -3.99
C ALA A 125 -2.21 9.02 -4.29
N THR A 126 -0.99 9.56 -4.41
CA THR A 126 0.22 8.75 -4.64
C THR A 126 0.48 7.80 -3.48
N TRP A 127 0.38 8.26 -2.23
CA TRP A 127 0.53 7.39 -1.07
C TRP A 127 -0.59 6.34 -0.94
N GLY A 128 -1.82 6.70 -1.31
CA GLY A 128 -2.93 5.75 -1.39
C GLY A 128 -2.73 4.70 -2.49
N LEU A 129 -2.20 5.09 -3.65
CA LEU A 129 -1.83 4.18 -4.73
C LEU A 129 -0.81 3.14 -4.25
N VAL A 130 0.27 3.59 -3.60
CA VAL A 130 1.29 2.68 -3.06
C VAL A 130 0.67 1.76 -2.00
N PHE A 131 -0.20 2.27 -1.13
CA PHE A 131 -0.94 1.45 -0.17
C PHE A 131 -1.75 0.35 -0.87
N GLY A 132 -2.53 0.70 -1.89
CA GLY A 132 -3.34 -0.25 -2.65
C GLY A 132 -2.50 -1.35 -3.29
N ILE A 133 -1.35 -1.02 -3.86
CA ILE A 133 -0.43 -2.00 -4.47
C ILE A 133 0.14 -2.96 -3.42
N LEU A 134 0.54 -2.46 -2.25
CA LEU A 134 1.22 -3.25 -1.23
C LEU A 134 0.28 -4.14 -0.40
N PHE A 135 -0.94 -3.68 -0.15
CA PHE A 135 -1.83 -4.28 0.86
C PHE A 135 -3.13 -4.86 0.27
N HIS A 136 -3.24 -4.96 -1.05
CA HIS A 136 -4.34 -5.67 -1.70
C HIS A 136 -4.31 -7.17 -1.40
N GLY A 137 -5.48 -7.75 -1.13
CA GLY A 137 -5.64 -9.17 -0.79
C GLY A 137 -5.55 -9.48 0.70
N LEU A 138 -5.32 -8.48 1.56
CA LEU A 138 -5.40 -8.65 3.00
C LEU A 138 -6.84 -8.84 3.50
N THR A 139 -7.00 -9.45 4.67
CA THR A 139 -8.31 -9.45 5.36
C THR A 139 -8.72 -8.01 5.70
N ARG A 140 -10.02 -7.76 5.85
CA ARG A 140 -10.54 -6.41 6.13
C ARG A 140 -9.96 -5.82 7.42
N GLY A 141 -9.90 -6.61 8.50
CA GLY A 141 -9.32 -6.16 9.78
C GLY A 141 -7.84 -5.85 9.67
N VAL A 142 -7.06 -6.72 9.00
CA VAL A 142 -5.62 -6.49 8.79
C VAL A 142 -5.40 -5.27 7.88
N THR A 143 -6.27 -5.01 6.90
CA THR A 143 -6.18 -3.81 6.03
C THR A 143 -6.29 -2.52 6.83
N VAL A 144 -7.21 -2.43 7.80
CA VAL A 144 -7.36 -1.21 8.63
C VAL A 144 -6.14 -1.00 9.53
N ILE A 145 -5.65 -2.07 10.15
CA ILE A 145 -4.43 -2.02 10.98
C ILE A 145 -3.22 -1.63 10.13
N ALA A 146 -3.08 -2.21 8.94
CA ALA A 146 -2.06 -1.83 7.96
C ALA A 146 -2.17 -0.36 7.59
N GLY A 147 -3.38 0.19 7.46
CA GLY A 147 -3.63 1.62 7.28
C GLY A 147 -3.02 2.48 8.39
N ALA A 148 -3.21 2.11 9.67
CA ALA A 148 -2.61 2.83 10.79
C ALA A 148 -1.07 2.83 10.73
N VAL A 149 -0.47 1.65 10.53
CA VAL A 149 0.99 1.50 10.40
C VAL A 149 1.52 2.26 9.18
N TRP A 150 0.75 2.27 8.09
CA TRP A 150 1.05 3.03 6.89
C TRP A 150 1.05 4.54 7.16
N GLY A 151 0.09 5.05 7.94
CA GLY A 151 0.07 6.44 8.39
C GLY A 151 1.38 6.85 9.07
N ILE A 152 1.86 6.03 10.01
CA ILE A 152 3.16 6.24 10.69
C ILE A 152 4.31 6.22 9.67
N THR A 153 4.27 5.30 8.71
CA THR A 153 5.29 5.20 7.66
C THR A 153 5.32 6.46 6.79
N VAL A 154 4.16 6.94 6.34
CA VAL A 154 4.03 8.18 5.56
C VAL A 154 4.52 9.37 6.37
N TRP A 155 4.18 9.46 7.65
CA TRP A 155 4.70 10.50 8.54
C TRP A 155 6.22 10.52 8.56
N LEU A 156 6.86 9.37 8.82
CA LEU A 156 8.31 9.26 8.86
C LEU A 156 8.94 9.68 7.52
N VAL A 157 8.44 9.15 6.40
CA VAL A 157 9.00 9.48 5.09
C VAL A 157 8.79 10.95 4.74
N MET A 158 7.61 11.51 5.03
CA MET A 158 7.33 12.92 4.73
C MET A 158 8.20 13.85 5.58
N PHE A 159 8.33 13.60 6.88
CA PHE A 159 9.06 14.48 7.79
C PHE A 159 10.58 14.37 7.67
N TYR A 160 11.10 13.16 7.48
CA TYR A 160 12.56 12.94 7.50
C TYR A 160 13.20 12.86 6.11
N LEU A 161 12.42 12.71 5.04
CA LEU A 161 12.94 12.64 3.67
C LEU A 161 12.32 13.71 2.76
N VAL A 162 11.00 13.69 2.57
CA VAL A 162 10.36 14.53 1.53
C VAL A 162 10.43 16.02 1.87
N LEU A 163 10.02 16.42 3.07
CA LEU A 163 10.02 17.84 3.45
C LEU A 163 11.43 18.46 3.45
N PRO A 164 12.49 17.82 4.00
CA PRO A 164 13.85 18.33 3.88
C PRO A 164 14.30 18.49 2.43
N VAL A 165 14.11 17.47 1.59
CA VAL A 165 14.52 17.49 0.18
C VAL A 165 13.75 18.55 -0.61
N ALA A 166 12.49 18.79 -0.27
CA ALA A 166 11.64 19.79 -0.91
C ALA A 166 11.88 21.23 -0.41
N GLY A 167 12.89 21.47 0.44
CA GLY A 167 13.19 22.80 1.00
C GLY A 167 12.22 23.26 2.10
N ALA A 168 11.37 22.37 2.61
CA ALA A 168 10.36 22.65 3.64
C ALA A 168 10.78 22.16 5.04
N GLY A 169 12.07 21.90 5.28
CA GLY A 169 12.58 21.37 6.56
C GLY A 169 12.30 22.26 7.78
N GLN A 170 12.03 23.55 7.60
CA GLN A 170 11.55 24.43 8.67
C GLN A 170 10.20 24.02 9.25
N VAL A 171 9.30 23.45 8.44
CA VAL A 171 7.99 22.97 8.88
C VAL A 171 8.16 21.88 9.94
N VAL A 172 9.09 20.94 9.70
CA VAL A 172 9.44 19.83 10.60
C VAL A 172 9.84 20.33 11.99
N ARG A 173 10.60 21.42 12.06
CA ARG A 173 11.10 21.98 13.34
C ARG A 173 10.02 22.69 14.16
N THR A 174 9.00 23.22 13.49
CA THR A 174 7.93 24.01 14.14
C THR A 174 6.68 23.21 14.46
N MET A 175 6.52 22.03 13.85
CA MET A 175 5.32 21.21 14.03
C MET A 175 5.47 20.31 15.26
N PRO A 176 4.54 20.33 16.22
CA PRO A 176 4.56 19.39 17.34
C PRO A 176 4.48 17.95 16.83
N VAL A 177 5.43 17.10 17.25
CA VAL A 177 5.54 15.70 16.80
C VAL A 177 4.25 14.91 17.04
N ALA A 178 3.65 15.05 18.22
CA ALA A 178 2.42 14.35 18.57
C ALA A 178 1.25 14.72 17.66
N LEU A 179 1.14 15.99 17.28
CA LEU A 179 0.09 16.48 16.39
C LEU A 179 0.31 15.94 14.97
N ALA A 180 1.54 16.02 14.46
CA ALA A 180 1.89 15.46 13.15
C ALA A 180 1.63 13.95 13.08
N LEU A 181 2.02 13.19 14.10
CA LEU A 181 1.77 11.76 14.19
C LEU A 181 0.27 11.45 14.19
N PHE A 182 -0.51 12.19 15.00
CA PHE A 182 -1.96 12.02 15.08
C PHE A 182 -2.66 12.27 13.73
N GLU A 183 -2.29 13.33 13.02
CA GLU A 183 -2.84 13.63 11.69
C GLU A 183 -2.55 12.50 10.68
N HIS A 184 -1.34 11.97 10.69
CA HIS A 184 -0.95 10.92 9.75
C HIS A 184 -1.54 9.56 10.13
N LEU A 185 -1.77 9.29 11.42
CA LEU A 185 -2.57 8.15 11.86
C LEU A 185 -4.01 8.26 11.36
N ALA A 186 -4.62 9.44 11.45
CA ALA A 186 -5.96 9.69 10.92
C ALA A 186 -6.02 9.51 9.40
N PHE A 187 -5.02 10.01 8.67
CA PHE A 187 -4.84 9.75 7.23
C PHE A 187 -4.76 8.24 6.96
N GLY A 188 -3.85 7.52 7.61
CA GLY A 188 -3.60 6.11 7.39
C GLY A 188 -4.81 5.21 7.68
N LEU A 189 -5.49 5.46 8.80
CA LEU A 189 -6.75 4.78 9.15
C LEU A 189 -7.83 5.04 8.09
N SER A 190 -7.94 6.28 7.62
CA SER A 190 -8.91 6.65 6.58
C SER A 190 -8.60 5.99 5.24
N VAL A 191 -7.32 5.87 4.86
CA VAL A 191 -6.90 5.13 3.66
C VAL A 191 -7.24 3.65 3.81
N GLY A 192 -6.88 3.02 4.94
CA GLY A 192 -7.16 1.61 5.18
C GLY A 192 -8.67 1.30 5.16
N ALA A 193 -9.48 2.14 5.79
CA ALA A 193 -10.94 2.02 5.78
C ALA A 193 -11.54 2.29 4.40
N GLY A 194 -11.09 3.35 3.72
CA GLY A 194 -11.55 3.74 2.39
C GLY A 194 -11.18 2.73 1.30
N PHE A 195 -10.12 1.93 1.52
CA PHE A 195 -9.70 0.88 0.60
C PHE A 195 -10.49 -0.43 0.75
N LEU A 196 -11.25 -0.62 1.83
CA LEU A 196 -12.00 -1.86 2.10
C LEU A 196 -12.95 -2.31 0.98
N PRO A 197 -13.67 -1.43 0.25
CA PRO A 197 -14.52 -1.84 -0.87
C PRO A 197 -13.75 -2.46 -2.04
N PHE A 198 -12.44 -2.22 -2.13
CA PHE A 198 -11.57 -2.70 -3.20
C PHE A 198 -10.81 -3.98 -2.82
N GLN A 199 -10.90 -4.41 -1.56
CA GLN A 199 -10.31 -5.67 -1.11
C GLN A 199 -11.05 -6.87 -1.72
N ARG A 200 -10.30 -7.93 -2.02
CA ARG A 200 -10.91 -9.17 -2.51
C ARG A 200 -11.69 -9.86 -1.40
N PRO A 201 -12.87 -10.41 -1.69
CA PRO A 201 -13.46 -11.39 -0.81
C PRO A 201 -12.48 -12.55 -0.69
N LEU A 202 -11.99 -12.81 0.53
CA LEU A 202 -11.35 -14.09 0.83
C LEU A 202 -12.45 -15.14 0.75
N VAL A 203 -12.68 -15.67 -0.45
CA VAL A 203 -13.46 -16.89 -0.59
C VAL A 203 -12.62 -17.95 0.10
N ALA A 204 -12.98 -18.28 1.33
CA ALA A 204 -12.40 -19.40 2.04
C ALA A 204 -12.55 -20.60 1.11
N ARG A 205 -11.44 -21.04 0.50
CA ARG A 205 -11.42 -22.32 -0.20
C ARG A 205 -11.57 -23.36 0.90
N ILE A 206 -12.81 -23.73 1.21
CA ILE A 206 -13.08 -24.87 2.07
C ILE A 206 -12.48 -26.06 1.32
N PRO A 207 -11.46 -26.75 1.88
CA PRO A 207 -11.00 -27.99 1.29
C PRO A 207 -12.18 -28.96 1.32
N VAL A 208 -12.67 -29.35 0.15
CA VAL A 208 -13.60 -30.47 0.03
C VAL A 208 -12.75 -31.71 0.28
N THR A 209 -12.69 -32.16 1.53
CA THR A 209 -12.19 -33.51 1.83
C THR A 209 -13.18 -34.51 1.25
N PRO A 210 -12.74 -35.43 0.36
CA PRO A 210 -13.59 -36.49 -0.19
C PRO A 210 -14.01 -37.51 0.88
#